data_AF-A0A318EKF9-F1
#
_entry.id   AF-A0A318EKF9-F1
#
_cell.length_a   1.000
_cell.length_b   1.000
_cell.length_c   1.000
_cell.angle_alpha   90.00
_cell.angle_beta   90.00
_cell.angle_gamma   90.00
#
_symmetry.space_group_name_H-M   'P 1'
#
loop_
_entity.id
_entity.type
_entity.pdbx_description
1 polymer ?
#
loop_
_entity_poly.entity_id
_entity_poly.type
_entity_poly.pdbx_seq_one_letter_code
_entity_poly.pdbx_strand_id
1 'polypeptide(L)'
;MIDKIIQDNDIYFIDVVENKIIVNDNYEGVLIYDLELDLIKNMKLFEDIVIYSSFILGKNEIMLFCPENGALVYINVEKYISRVISLSDEQLSDIVIVDLYAIKEEGGVFVDSNNEFIEVAWKEESVNKIEISMISEKYQKTNDKKKSIEQIQKSLIESYDYININTLGKITDIVYENEIVLYNGEKKITMQPVQNYTFNNAKIIKNDNLHFLVILSNCKNDIDLSIITIVCIETLMERDKEILVGDNLC
;
A
#
# COMPACT_ATOMS: atom_id res chain seq x y z
N MET A 1 9.90 18.61 -0.15
CA MET A 1 9.32 17.86 -1.28
C MET A 1 10.49 17.30 -2.04
N ILE A 2 10.47 16.00 -2.30
CA ILE A 2 11.52 15.29 -3.02
C ILE A 2 10.79 14.48 -4.08
N ASP A 3 11.25 14.58 -5.33
CA ASP A 3 10.59 13.96 -6.46
C ASP A 3 11.60 13.08 -7.21
N LYS A 4 11.14 11.92 -7.70
CA LYS A 4 11.93 11.02 -8.54
C LYS A 4 11.11 10.60 -9.76
N ILE A 5 11.65 10.87 -10.95
CA ILE A 5 11.15 10.30 -12.19
C ILE A 5 11.64 8.87 -12.31
N ILE A 6 10.73 7.96 -12.63
CA ILE A 6 11.02 6.58 -12.98
C ILE A 6 10.60 6.39 -14.45
N GLN A 7 11.52 5.83 -15.24
CA GLN A 7 11.36 5.55 -16.66
C GLN A 7 11.49 4.04 -16.88
N ASP A 8 10.91 3.55 -17.98
CA ASP A 8 10.97 2.15 -18.40
C ASP A 8 10.42 1.18 -17.32
N ASN A 9 9.45 1.64 -16.52
CA ASN A 9 8.77 0.83 -15.52
C ASN A 9 7.30 1.25 -15.38
N ASP A 10 6.39 0.33 -15.74
CA ASP A 10 4.95 0.48 -15.51
C ASP A 10 4.63 0.29 -14.02
N ILE A 11 4.73 1.37 -13.24
CA ILE A 11 4.45 1.33 -11.81
C ILE A 11 2.95 1.46 -11.58
N TYR A 12 2.34 0.37 -11.13
CA TYR A 12 0.93 0.30 -10.71
C TYR A 12 0.78 0.02 -9.21
N PHE A 13 1.85 -0.38 -8.52
CA PHE A 13 1.83 -0.73 -7.11
C PHE A 13 2.80 0.14 -6.31
N ILE A 14 2.34 0.64 -5.16
CA ILE A 14 3.20 1.25 -4.13
C ILE A 14 2.69 0.91 -2.74
N ASP A 15 3.62 0.59 -1.84
CA ASP A 15 3.35 0.55 -0.41
C ASP A 15 4.57 1.00 0.41
N VAL A 16 4.38 1.21 1.71
CA VAL A 16 5.45 1.67 2.59
C VAL A 16 5.55 0.78 3.83
N VAL A 17 6.75 0.24 4.07
CA VAL A 17 7.06 -0.57 5.26
C VAL A 17 8.14 0.17 6.05
N GLU A 18 7.76 0.68 7.21
CA GLU A 18 8.58 1.63 8.00
C GLU A 18 9.06 2.78 7.12
N ASN A 19 10.37 2.93 6.94
CA ASN A 19 10.99 4.00 6.15
C ASN A 19 11.42 3.52 4.76
N LYS A 20 10.82 2.44 4.24
CA LYS A 20 11.12 1.88 2.92
C LYS A 20 9.90 1.94 2.02
N ILE A 21 10.07 2.53 0.84
CA ILE A 21 9.05 2.62 -0.20
C ILE A 21 9.23 1.44 -1.14
N ILE A 22 8.17 0.69 -1.37
CA ILE A 22 8.16 -0.51 -2.20
C ILE A 22 7.27 -0.22 -3.39
N VAL A 23 7.78 -0.45 -4.60
CA VAL A 23 6.99 -0.41 -5.84
C VAL A 23 7.23 -1.68 -6.65
N ASN A 24 6.35 -2.00 -7.59
CA ASN A 24 6.61 -3.09 -8.52
C ASN A 24 7.79 -2.75 -9.45
N ASP A 25 8.50 -3.79 -9.88
CA ASP A 25 9.51 -3.74 -10.93
C ASP A 25 8.94 -4.42 -12.17
N ASN A 26 8.19 -3.67 -12.97
CA ASN A 26 7.34 -4.18 -14.04
C ASN A 26 6.55 -5.40 -13.53
N TYR A 27 6.74 -6.55 -14.18
CA TYR A 27 6.14 -7.82 -13.80
C TYR A 27 7.20 -8.86 -13.37
N GLU A 28 8.32 -8.43 -12.78
CA GLU A 28 9.40 -9.33 -12.32
C GLU A 28 9.61 -9.36 -10.80
N GLY A 29 9.16 -8.32 -10.09
CA GLY A 29 9.40 -8.22 -8.65
C GLY A 29 9.10 -6.86 -8.06
N VAL A 30 9.97 -6.41 -7.14
CA VAL A 30 9.83 -5.11 -6.47
C VAL A 30 11.14 -4.32 -6.39
N LEU A 31 11.00 -3.00 -6.47
CA LEU A 31 12.05 -2.02 -6.15
C LEU A 31 11.80 -1.44 -4.76
N ILE A 32 12.86 -1.32 -3.98
CA ILE A 32 12.83 -0.79 -2.61
C ILE A 32 13.70 0.47 -2.56
N TYR A 33 13.06 1.59 -2.21
CA TYR A 33 13.68 2.89 -2.01
C TYR A 33 13.66 3.30 -0.54
N ASP A 34 14.56 4.21 -0.17
CA ASP A 34 14.47 4.93 1.10
C ASP A 34 13.63 6.22 0.96
N LEU A 35 13.58 7.02 2.03
CA LEU A 35 12.86 8.29 2.06
C LEU A 35 13.59 9.45 1.37
N GLU A 36 14.80 9.21 0.86
CA GLU A 36 15.53 10.12 -0.03
C GLU A 36 15.30 9.75 -1.51
N LEU A 37 14.49 8.72 -1.77
CA LEU A 37 14.21 8.13 -3.09
C LEU A 37 15.46 7.52 -3.76
N ASP A 38 16.42 7.10 -2.94
CA ASP A 38 17.56 6.31 -3.39
C ASP A 38 17.20 4.82 -3.42
N LEU A 39 17.56 4.14 -4.51
CA LEU A 39 17.29 2.72 -4.69
C LEU A 39 18.18 1.91 -3.76
N ILE A 40 17.56 1.24 -2.77
CA ILE A 40 18.27 0.35 -1.85
C ILE A 40 18.42 -1.05 -2.46
N LYS A 41 17.34 -1.57 -3.06
CA LYS A 41 17.31 -2.96 -3.53
C LYS A 41 16.34 -3.17 -4.69
N ASN A 42 16.75 -3.99 -5.65
CA ASN A 42 15.86 -4.68 -6.58
C ASN A 42 15.74 -6.15 -6.12
N MET A 43 14.50 -6.61 -5.93
CA MET A 43 14.18 -8.00 -5.56
C MET A 43 13.33 -8.63 -6.65
N LYS A 44 13.94 -9.50 -7.46
CA LYS A 44 13.20 -10.40 -8.35
C LYS A 44 12.41 -11.43 -7.53
N LEU A 45 11.13 -11.61 -7.86
CA LEU A 45 10.24 -12.51 -7.16
C LEU A 45 9.93 -13.72 -8.06
N PHE A 46 9.26 -13.48 -9.18
CA PHE A 46 8.99 -14.42 -10.27
C PHE A 46 8.43 -13.65 -11.48
N GLU A 47 8.41 -14.30 -12.64
CA GLU A 47 7.94 -13.70 -13.91
C GLU A 47 6.41 -13.52 -13.92
N ASP A 48 5.96 -12.48 -14.63
CA ASP A 48 4.56 -12.10 -14.80
C ASP A 48 3.81 -11.80 -13.49
N ILE A 49 4.49 -11.32 -12.44
CA ILE A 49 3.86 -10.99 -11.15
C ILE A 49 2.88 -9.81 -11.30
N VAL A 50 1.64 -9.99 -10.84
CA VAL A 50 0.63 -8.91 -10.77
C VAL A 50 0.18 -8.74 -9.32
N ILE A 51 0.52 -7.59 -8.73
CA ILE A 51 0.27 -7.28 -7.32
C ILE A 51 -1.06 -6.53 -7.22
N TYR A 52 -2.07 -7.14 -6.58
CA TYR A 52 -3.39 -6.54 -6.40
C TYR A 52 -3.48 -5.73 -5.11
N SER A 53 -2.92 -6.27 -4.04
CA SER A 53 -2.96 -5.66 -2.72
C SER A 53 -1.79 -6.12 -1.87
N SER A 54 -1.61 -5.45 -0.74
CA SER A 54 -0.56 -5.73 0.21
C SER A 54 -1.04 -5.60 1.65
N PHE A 55 -0.36 -6.33 2.54
CA PHE A 55 -0.66 -6.36 3.96
C PHE A 55 0.62 -6.20 4.77
N ILE A 56 0.69 -5.15 5.58
CA ILE A 56 1.81 -4.90 6.49
C ILE A 56 1.70 -5.87 7.67
N LEU A 57 2.63 -6.82 7.75
CA LEU A 57 2.62 -7.89 8.77
C LEU A 57 3.35 -7.47 10.05
N GLY A 58 4.17 -6.43 9.98
CA GLY A 58 4.97 -5.98 11.11
C GLY A 58 5.91 -4.87 10.68
N LYS A 59 6.98 -4.69 11.47
CA LYS A 59 7.96 -3.62 11.24
C LYS A 59 8.62 -3.73 9.86
N ASN A 60 9.09 -4.90 9.49
CA ASN A 60 9.92 -5.07 8.28
C ASN A 60 9.30 -6.05 7.28
N GLU A 61 8.01 -6.33 7.40
CA GLU A 61 7.39 -7.48 6.77
C GLU A 61 6.10 -7.08 6.07
N ILE A 62 5.98 -7.50 4.82
CA ILE A 62 4.82 -7.25 3.97
C ILE A 62 4.45 -8.54 3.24
N MET A 63 3.15 -8.78 3.10
CA MET A 63 2.60 -9.81 2.22
C MET A 63 2.03 -9.13 0.98
N LEU A 64 2.43 -9.57 -0.20
CA LEU A 64 1.82 -9.19 -1.47
C LEU A 64 0.80 -10.25 -1.87
N PHE A 65 -0.37 -9.83 -2.32
CA PHE A 65 -1.39 -10.72 -2.83
C PHE A 65 -1.45 -10.62 -4.36
N CYS A 66 -1.15 -11.74 -5.01
CA CYS A 66 -1.01 -11.86 -6.46
C CYS A 66 -1.99 -12.93 -6.97
N PRO A 67 -3.31 -12.62 -7.03
CA PRO A 67 -4.35 -13.61 -7.34
C PRO A 67 -4.22 -14.18 -8.75
N GLU A 68 -3.83 -13.37 -9.74
CA GLU A 68 -3.64 -13.85 -11.12
C GLU A 68 -2.54 -14.90 -11.22
N ASN A 69 -1.56 -14.84 -10.33
CA ASN A 69 -0.48 -15.80 -10.23
C ASN A 69 -0.79 -16.95 -9.25
N GLY A 70 -1.96 -16.93 -8.61
CA GLY A 70 -2.33 -17.87 -7.54
C GLY A 70 -1.29 -17.88 -6.42
N ALA A 71 -0.84 -16.70 -5.96
CA ALA A 71 0.26 -16.62 -5.01
C ALA A 71 0.10 -15.51 -3.96
N LEU A 72 0.66 -15.79 -2.79
CA LEU A 72 1.03 -14.80 -1.78
C LEU A 72 2.55 -14.67 -1.75
N VAL A 73 3.07 -13.46 -1.62
CA VAL A 73 4.51 -13.23 -1.51
C VAL A 73 4.85 -12.56 -0.20
N TYR A 74 5.49 -13.30 0.70
CA TYR A 74 6.05 -12.73 1.91
C TYR A 74 7.38 -12.06 1.56
N ILE A 75 7.60 -10.83 2.04
CA ILE A 75 8.85 -10.09 1.88
C ILE A 75 9.27 -9.53 3.24
N ASN A 76 10.53 -9.78 3.61
CA ASN A 76 11.20 -9.07 4.69
C ASN A 76 12.13 -8.01 4.12
N VAL A 77 11.77 -6.73 4.25
CA VAL A 77 12.49 -5.61 3.62
C VAL A 77 13.77 -5.21 4.33
N GLU A 78 14.04 -5.76 5.52
CA GLU A 78 15.31 -5.53 6.24
C GLU A 78 16.35 -6.57 5.84
N LYS A 79 15.94 -7.83 5.74
CA LYS A 79 16.81 -8.95 5.35
C LYS A 79 16.88 -9.14 3.83
N TYR A 80 16.00 -8.48 3.07
CA TYR A 80 15.81 -8.64 1.63
C TYR A 80 15.58 -10.10 1.22
N ILE A 81 14.75 -10.80 1.99
CA ILE A 81 14.32 -12.17 1.69
C ILE A 81 12.86 -12.17 1.25
N SER A 82 12.53 -13.04 0.31
CA SER A 82 11.16 -13.27 -0.14
C SER A 82 10.83 -14.75 -0.10
N ARG A 83 9.52 -15.05 -0.02
CA ARG A 83 8.97 -16.41 -0.13
C ARG A 83 7.67 -16.35 -0.90
N VAL A 84 7.53 -17.23 -1.89
CA VAL A 84 6.33 -17.36 -2.70
C VAL A 84 5.52 -18.52 -2.16
N ILE A 85 4.29 -18.24 -1.77
CA ILE A 85 3.37 -19.18 -1.15
C ILE A 85 2.25 -19.42 -2.16
N SER A 86 2.14 -20.65 -2.65
CA SER A 86 1.15 -20.98 -3.69
C SER A 86 -0.26 -21.11 -3.10
N LEU A 87 -1.24 -20.57 -3.83
CA LEU A 87 -2.68 -20.71 -3.62
C LEU A 87 -3.27 -21.73 -4.60
N SER A 88 -2.46 -22.65 -5.15
CA SER A 88 -2.88 -23.61 -6.19
C SER A 88 -3.87 -24.69 -5.73
N ASP A 89 -4.29 -24.69 -4.47
CA ASP A 89 -5.38 -25.54 -4.01
C ASP A 89 -6.68 -25.09 -4.71
N GLU A 90 -7.45 -26.02 -5.28
CA GLU A 90 -8.75 -25.72 -5.92
C GLU A 90 -9.71 -24.97 -4.97
N GLN A 91 -9.55 -25.13 -3.66
CA GLN A 91 -10.35 -24.38 -2.68
C GLN A 91 -9.93 -22.92 -2.51
N LEU A 92 -8.74 -22.55 -2.99
CA LEU A 92 -8.11 -21.23 -2.81
C LEU A 92 -7.94 -20.48 -4.15
N SER A 93 -8.23 -21.11 -5.29
CA SER A 93 -7.96 -20.54 -6.62
C SER A 93 -8.74 -19.24 -6.91
N ASP A 94 -9.92 -19.08 -6.30
CA ASP A 94 -10.81 -17.92 -6.53
C ASP A 94 -10.88 -16.99 -5.32
N ILE A 95 -9.92 -17.11 -4.40
CA ILE A 95 -9.96 -16.32 -3.17
C ILE A 95 -9.64 -14.87 -3.44
N VAL A 96 -10.38 -13.95 -2.83
CA VAL A 96 -10.08 -12.52 -2.84
C VAL A 96 -9.84 -12.09 -1.41
N ILE A 97 -8.58 -11.89 -1.05
CA ILE A 97 -8.22 -11.48 0.31
C ILE A 97 -8.54 -10.00 0.49
N VAL A 98 -9.34 -9.69 1.52
CA VAL A 98 -9.81 -8.32 1.79
C VAL A 98 -9.23 -7.72 3.07
N ASP A 99 -8.76 -8.53 4.02
CA ASP A 99 -8.25 -8.01 5.29
C ASP A 99 -7.28 -8.96 6.00
N LEU A 100 -6.48 -8.40 6.90
CA LEU A 100 -5.58 -9.11 7.81
C LEU A 100 -6.19 -9.14 9.22
N TYR A 101 -6.72 -10.30 9.61
CA TYR A 101 -7.42 -10.50 10.88
C TYR A 101 -6.49 -10.60 12.08
N ALA A 102 -5.39 -11.35 11.95
CA ALA A 102 -4.45 -11.60 13.04
C ALA A 102 -3.04 -11.87 12.51
N ILE A 103 -2.04 -11.46 13.28
CA ILE A 103 -0.61 -11.71 13.01
C ILE A 103 -0.04 -12.55 14.16
N LYS A 104 0.84 -13.49 13.81
CA LYS A 104 1.72 -14.26 14.70
C LYS A 104 3.15 -14.17 14.16
N GLU A 105 4.13 -14.71 14.90
CA GLU A 105 5.54 -14.65 14.50
C GLU A 105 5.83 -15.40 13.19
N GLU A 106 5.12 -16.49 12.92
CA GLU A 106 5.40 -17.40 11.79
C GLU A 106 4.24 -17.51 10.79
N GLY A 107 3.17 -16.75 11.01
CA GLY A 107 1.97 -16.80 10.20
C GLY A 107 0.94 -15.75 10.56
N GLY A 108 -0.15 -15.71 9.81
CA GLY A 108 -1.24 -14.77 10.01
C GLY A 108 -2.56 -15.37 9.56
N VAL A 109 -3.65 -14.73 9.97
CA VAL A 109 -5.00 -15.07 9.51
C VAL A 109 -5.51 -13.90 8.69
N PHE A 110 -5.95 -14.20 7.49
CA PHE A 110 -6.57 -13.28 6.57
C PHE A 110 -8.07 -13.56 6.48
N VAL A 111 -8.82 -12.57 6.02
CA VAL A 111 -10.24 -12.67 5.71
C VAL A 111 -10.42 -12.47 4.22
N ASP A 112 -11.23 -13.31 3.58
CA ASP A 112 -11.60 -13.15 2.18
C ASP A 112 -12.92 -12.35 2.01
N SER A 113 -13.29 -12.08 0.75
CA SER A 113 -14.53 -11.38 0.41
C SER A 113 -15.81 -12.10 0.85
N ASN A 114 -15.74 -13.40 1.15
CA ASN A 114 -16.84 -14.22 1.63
C ASN A 114 -16.91 -14.29 3.17
N ASN A 115 -16.02 -13.57 3.87
CA ASN A 115 -15.79 -13.67 5.31
C ASN A 115 -15.30 -15.06 5.78
N GLU A 116 -14.68 -15.82 4.89
CA GLU A 116 -13.90 -17.00 5.23
C GLU A 116 -12.52 -16.60 5.72
N PHE A 117 -11.94 -17.46 6.56
CA PHE A 117 -10.64 -17.20 7.18
C PHE A 117 -9.58 -18.12 6.61
N ILE A 118 -8.42 -17.53 6.36
CA ILE A 118 -7.29 -18.19 5.73
C ILE A 118 -6.10 -18.05 6.66
N GLU A 119 -5.59 -19.16 7.18
CA GLU A 119 -4.31 -19.18 7.86
C GLU A 119 -3.18 -19.34 6.85
N VAL A 120 -2.19 -18.45 6.94
CA VAL A 120 -0.99 -18.46 6.12
C VAL A 120 0.21 -18.62 7.04
N ALA A 121 0.96 -19.70 6.90
CA ALA A 121 2.22 -19.89 7.61
C ALA A 121 3.37 -19.55 6.64
N TRP A 122 3.86 -18.31 6.71
CA TRP A 122 4.90 -17.84 5.78
C TRP A 122 6.24 -18.53 5.96
N LYS A 123 6.52 -19.14 7.13
CA LYS A 123 7.74 -19.95 7.31
C LYS A 123 7.65 -21.33 6.65
N GLU A 124 6.46 -21.91 6.63
CA GLU A 124 6.20 -23.25 6.10
C GLU A 124 5.68 -23.22 4.67
N GLU A 125 5.43 -22.02 4.13
CA GLU A 125 4.89 -21.79 2.79
C GLU A 125 3.56 -22.52 2.58
N SER A 126 2.72 -22.50 3.62
CA SER A 126 1.43 -23.19 3.63
C SER A 126 0.27 -22.23 3.83
N VAL A 127 -0.88 -22.60 3.25
CA VAL A 127 -2.13 -21.86 3.33
C VAL A 127 -3.25 -22.85 3.60
N ASN A 128 -4.11 -22.54 4.57
CA ASN A 128 -5.23 -23.40 4.96
C ASN A 128 -6.47 -22.54 5.24
N LYS A 129 -7.65 -23.00 4.80
CA LYS A 129 -8.91 -22.44 5.30
C LYS A 129 -9.11 -22.90 6.74
N ILE A 130 -9.59 -21.98 7.59
CA ILE A 130 -9.86 -22.27 9.00
C ILE A 130 -11.29 -21.85 9.38
N GLU A 131 -11.92 -22.64 10.24
CA GLU A 131 -13.25 -22.33 10.76
C GLU A 131 -13.20 -21.24 11.83
N ILE A 132 -14.23 -20.39 11.88
CA ILE A 132 -14.35 -19.30 12.86
C ILE A 132 -14.28 -19.78 14.32
N SER A 133 -14.75 -21.00 14.60
CA SER A 133 -14.71 -21.64 15.92
C SER A 133 -13.28 -21.77 16.45
N MET A 134 -12.32 -22.06 15.56
CA MET A 134 -10.90 -22.19 15.91
C MET A 134 -10.22 -20.83 16.11
N ILE A 135 -10.84 -19.74 15.66
CA ILE A 135 -10.24 -18.40 15.67
C ILE A 135 -10.42 -17.74 17.04
N SER A 136 -11.63 -17.79 17.59
CA SER A 136 -11.95 -17.18 18.89
C SER A 136 -11.12 -17.74 20.05
N GLU A 137 -10.60 -18.97 19.91
CA GLU A 137 -9.77 -19.63 20.93
C GLU A 137 -8.28 -19.32 20.78
N LYS A 138 -7.80 -18.95 19.58
CA LYS A 138 -6.38 -18.91 19.24
C LYS A 138 -5.84 -17.54 18.83
N TYR A 139 -6.69 -16.56 18.50
CA TYR A 139 -6.26 -15.30 17.93
C TYR A 139 -6.90 -14.11 18.64
N GLN A 140 -6.07 -13.12 18.97
CA GLN A 140 -6.54 -11.79 19.31
C GLN A 140 -6.64 -10.97 18.03
N LYS A 141 -7.80 -10.37 17.80
CA LYS A 141 -8.05 -9.54 16.62
C LYS A 141 -7.06 -8.38 16.56
N THR A 142 -6.53 -8.08 15.38
CA THR A 142 -5.88 -6.78 15.14
C THR A 142 -6.90 -5.67 15.41
N ASN A 143 -6.47 -4.58 16.08
CA ASN A 143 -7.41 -3.54 16.53
C ASN A 143 -8.29 -3.03 15.38
N ASP A 144 -9.61 -3.23 15.50
CA ASP A 144 -10.65 -2.71 14.61
C ASP A 144 -10.62 -1.18 14.55
N LYS A 145 -9.81 -0.61 13.65
CA LYS A 145 -9.83 0.83 13.33
C LYS A 145 -11.02 1.22 12.45
N LYS A 146 -11.82 0.27 11.94
CA LYS A 146 -12.85 0.52 10.91
C LYS A 146 -14.00 1.46 11.35
N LYS A 147 -14.52 1.34 12.59
CA LYS A 147 -15.76 2.04 12.97
C LYS A 147 -15.68 3.57 13.14
N SER A 148 -14.54 4.12 13.58
CA SER A 148 -14.38 5.59 13.74
C SER A 148 -13.96 6.27 12.44
N ILE A 149 -13.31 5.53 11.55
CA ILE A 149 -12.84 6.00 10.25
C ILE A 149 -14.03 6.17 9.28
N GLU A 150 -14.98 5.23 9.26
CA GLU A 150 -16.17 5.27 8.38
C GLU A 150 -17.01 6.55 8.50
N GLN A 151 -17.13 7.13 9.71
CA GLN A 151 -17.92 8.36 9.92
C GLN A 151 -17.20 9.61 9.39
N ILE A 152 -15.88 9.70 9.57
CA ILE A 152 -15.06 10.80 9.04
C ILE A 152 -15.00 10.70 7.51
N GLN A 153 -14.77 9.49 6.99
CA GLN A 153 -14.76 9.18 5.56
C GLN A 153 -16.04 9.65 4.87
N LYS A 154 -17.22 9.34 5.43
CA LYS A 154 -18.50 9.71 4.82
C LYS A 154 -18.73 11.22 4.69
N SER A 155 -18.03 12.04 5.49
CA SER A 155 -18.12 13.51 5.42
C SER A 155 -17.07 14.15 4.50
N LEU A 156 -15.98 13.44 4.20
CA LEU A 156 -14.86 13.92 3.40
C LEU A 156 -14.91 13.40 1.95
N ILE A 157 -15.55 12.25 1.72
CA ILE A 157 -15.70 11.65 0.39
C ILE A 157 -16.72 12.47 -0.39
N GLU A 158 -16.25 13.17 -1.43
CA GLU A 158 -17.10 13.94 -2.34
C GLU A 158 -17.72 13.05 -3.42
N SER A 159 -17.00 11.99 -3.81
CA SER A 159 -17.40 11.00 -4.81
C SER A 159 -16.81 9.62 -4.50
N TYR A 160 -17.50 8.56 -4.93
CA TYR A 160 -17.11 7.15 -4.70
C TYR A 160 -16.11 6.59 -5.72
N ASP A 161 -15.56 7.43 -6.60
CA ASP A 161 -14.55 7.11 -7.62
C ASP A 161 -13.11 7.38 -7.14
N TYR A 162 -12.89 7.41 -5.83
CA TYR A 162 -11.54 7.48 -5.28
C TYR A 162 -10.78 6.18 -5.56
N ILE A 163 -9.47 6.30 -5.78
CA ILE A 163 -8.56 5.19 -6.02
C ILE A 163 -8.24 4.50 -4.69
N ASN A 164 -7.84 5.28 -3.69
CA ASN A 164 -7.56 4.77 -2.36
C ASN A 164 -7.78 5.81 -1.26
N ILE A 165 -7.91 5.32 -0.03
CA ILE A 165 -8.05 6.12 1.17
C ILE A 165 -7.17 5.52 2.26
N ASN A 166 -6.28 6.31 2.86
CA ASN A 166 -5.51 5.86 4.02
C ASN A 166 -5.78 6.74 5.23
N THR A 167 -5.52 6.20 6.42
CA THR A 167 -5.66 6.94 7.66
C THR A 167 -4.60 6.53 8.66
N LEU A 168 -3.84 7.52 9.14
CA LEU A 168 -2.83 7.36 10.17
C LEU A 168 -3.11 8.36 11.31
N GLY A 169 -3.67 7.85 12.41
CA GLY A 169 -4.08 8.69 13.53
C GLY A 169 -5.25 9.59 13.13
N LYS A 170 -5.00 10.90 13.10
CA LYS A 170 -5.99 11.92 12.65
C LYS A 170 -5.82 12.33 11.19
N ILE A 171 -4.75 11.86 10.54
CA ILE A 171 -4.44 12.22 9.16
C ILE A 171 -5.14 11.22 8.25
N THR A 172 -5.89 11.72 7.27
CA THR A 172 -6.58 10.96 6.24
C THR A 172 -6.24 11.56 4.89
N ASP A 173 -5.79 10.74 3.95
CA ASP A 173 -5.66 11.09 2.54
C ASP A 173 -6.70 10.33 1.73
N ILE A 174 -7.30 11.01 0.75
CA ILE A 174 -8.20 10.44 -0.24
C ILE A 174 -7.61 10.76 -1.60
N VAL A 175 -7.34 9.73 -2.38
CA VAL A 175 -6.67 9.84 -3.67
C VAL A 175 -7.70 9.65 -4.78
N TYR A 176 -7.78 10.64 -5.66
CA TYR A 176 -8.50 10.59 -6.93
C TYR A 176 -7.49 10.74 -8.06
N GLU A 177 -7.86 10.39 -9.29
CA GLU A 177 -6.94 10.53 -10.44
C GLU A 177 -6.41 11.95 -10.63
N ASN A 178 -7.24 12.96 -10.35
CA ASN A 178 -6.90 14.37 -10.59
C ASN A 178 -6.61 15.14 -9.30
N GLU A 179 -6.83 14.58 -8.12
CA GLU A 179 -6.54 15.29 -6.88
C GLU A 179 -6.26 14.36 -5.69
N ILE A 180 -5.49 14.86 -4.72
CA ILE A 180 -5.41 14.24 -3.40
C ILE A 180 -5.96 15.21 -2.37
N VAL A 181 -6.97 14.76 -1.63
CA VAL A 181 -7.52 15.47 -0.49
C VAL A 181 -6.85 14.96 0.78
N LEU A 182 -6.16 15.85 1.50
CA LEU A 182 -5.51 15.52 2.76
C LEU A 182 -6.15 16.30 3.91
N TYR A 183 -6.51 15.58 4.97
CA TYR A 183 -7.18 16.12 6.15
C TYR A 183 -6.45 15.67 7.42
N ASN A 184 -6.18 16.58 8.36
CA ASN A 184 -5.49 16.25 9.62
C ASN A 184 -6.39 16.30 10.88
N GLY A 185 -7.71 16.41 10.71
CA GLY A 185 -8.66 16.60 11.81
C GLY A 185 -9.08 18.06 12.03
N GLU A 186 -8.37 19.02 11.44
CA GLU A 186 -8.63 20.46 11.60
C GLU A 186 -8.64 21.20 10.25
N LYS A 187 -7.68 20.89 9.38
CA LYS A 187 -7.48 21.52 8.08
C LYS A 187 -7.60 20.47 6.98
N LYS A 188 -8.27 20.86 5.89
CA LYS A 188 -8.30 20.15 4.59
C LYS A 188 -7.40 20.91 3.63
N ILE A 189 -6.55 20.19 2.91
CA ILE A 189 -5.80 20.69 1.76
C ILE A 189 -6.07 19.79 0.56
N THR A 190 -6.01 20.38 -0.63
CA THR A 190 -6.14 19.64 -1.89
C THR A 190 -4.86 19.84 -2.70
N MET A 191 -4.36 18.74 -3.25
CA MET A 191 -3.19 18.68 -4.11
C MET A 191 -3.64 18.28 -5.52
N GLN A 192 -3.01 18.84 -6.54
CA GLN A 192 -3.25 18.53 -7.94
C GLN A 192 -1.97 17.96 -8.56
N PRO A 193 -2.06 17.01 -9.51
CA PRO A 193 -0.88 16.51 -10.18
C PRO A 193 -0.30 17.57 -11.11
N VAL A 194 1.00 17.50 -11.41
CA VAL A 194 1.59 18.26 -12.52
C VAL A 194 0.88 17.99 -13.84
N GLN A 195 1.00 18.93 -14.78
CA GLN A 195 0.40 18.81 -16.09
C GLN A 195 0.78 17.49 -16.79
N ASN A 196 -0.21 16.82 -17.39
CA ASN A 196 -0.09 15.52 -18.06
C ASN A 196 0.12 14.30 -17.14
N TYR A 197 0.00 14.45 -15.82
CA TYR A 197 0.01 13.32 -14.90
C TYR A 197 -1.36 13.12 -14.23
N THR A 198 -1.59 11.91 -13.74
CA THR A 198 -2.64 11.56 -12.77
C THR A 198 -2.01 10.99 -11.52
N PHE A 199 -2.70 11.11 -10.38
CA PHE A 199 -2.36 10.30 -9.22
C PHE A 199 -2.86 8.88 -9.43
N ASN A 200 -2.04 7.92 -9.04
CA ASN A 200 -2.38 6.49 -9.06
C ASN A 200 -2.53 5.97 -7.64
N ASN A 201 -1.68 6.41 -6.71
CA ASN A 201 -1.78 5.99 -5.32
C ASN A 201 -1.07 6.97 -4.38
N ALA A 202 -1.37 6.88 -3.09
CA ALA A 202 -0.59 7.56 -2.06
C ALA A 202 -0.58 6.75 -0.77
N LYS A 203 0.46 6.96 0.06
CA LYS A 203 0.65 6.30 1.35
C LYS A 203 1.14 7.29 2.40
N ILE A 204 0.50 7.27 3.57
CA ILE A 204 0.96 8.04 4.74
C ILE A 204 1.93 7.19 5.54
N ILE A 205 3.10 7.76 5.82
CA ILE A 205 4.13 7.21 6.69
C ILE A 205 4.37 8.17 7.85
N LYS A 206 4.65 7.63 9.03
CA LYS A 206 5.21 8.39 10.15
C LYS A 206 6.68 8.04 10.31
N ASN A 207 7.55 9.04 10.29
CA ASN A 207 8.96 8.90 10.63
C ASN A 207 9.29 9.89 11.75
N ASP A 208 9.73 9.37 12.89
CA ASP A 208 9.86 10.09 14.16
C ASP A 208 8.58 10.86 14.56
N ASN A 209 8.65 12.19 14.56
CA ASN A 209 7.55 13.10 14.92
C ASN A 209 6.89 13.75 13.71
N LEU A 210 7.30 13.37 12.49
CA LEU A 210 6.79 13.93 11.25
C LEU A 210 5.99 12.89 10.48
N HIS A 211 5.05 13.36 9.68
CA HIS A 211 4.29 12.54 8.76
C HIS A 211 4.65 12.93 7.34
N PHE A 212 4.81 11.92 6.49
CA PHE A 212 5.06 12.13 5.07
C PHE A 212 3.97 11.46 4.26
N LEU A 213 3.65 12.08 3.14
CA LEU A 213 2.82 11.49 2.11
C LEU A 213 3.74 11.08 0.96
N VAL A 214 3.74 9.80 0.65
CA VAL A 214 4.41 9.23 -0.52
C VAL A 214 3.37 9.09 -1.61
N ILE A 215 3.58 9.73 -2.75
CA ILE A 215 2.60 9.87 -3.84
C ILE A 215 3.18 9.22 -5.08
N LEU A 216 2.41 8.34 -5.72
CA LEU A 216 2.69 7.81 -7.04
C LEU A 216 1.81 8.52 -8.07
N SER A 217 2.45 9.09 -9.09
CA SER A 217 1.77 9.68 -10.25
C SER A 217 2.26 9.03 -11.53
N ASN A 218 1.37 8.81 -12.51
CA ASN A 218 1.72 8.24 -13.81
C ASN A 218 1.46 9.28 -14.92
N CYS A 219 2.27 9.26 -15.97
CA CYS A 219 2.05 10.11 -17.14
C CYS A 219 0.84 9.60 -17.93
N LYS A 220 -0.09 10.51 -18.26
CA LYS A 220 -1.31 10.19 -19.01
C LYS A 220 -1.05 9.60 -20.40
N ASN A 221 0.12 9.89 -20.97
CA ASN A 221 0.46 9.53 -22.35
C ASN A 221 1.60 8.49 -22.45
N ASP A 222 2.15 8.06 -21.30
CA ASP A 222 3.30 7.16 -21.26
C ASP A 222 3.24 6.35 -19.95
N ILE A 223 2.81 5.09 -20.04
CA ILE A 223 2.59 4.22 -18.88
C ILE A 223 3.90 3.87 -18.17
N ASP A 224 5.01 3.86 -18.91
CA ASP A 224 6.35 3.53 -18.40
C ASP A 224 7.03 4.73 -17.72
N LEU A 225 6.32 5.87 -17.65
CA LEU A 225 6.79 7.10 -17.05
C LEU A 225 5.97 7.45 -15.80
N SER A 226 6.64 7.36 -14.65
CA SER A 226 6.04 7.61 -13.34
C SER A 226 6.85 8.62 -12.52
N ILE A 227 6.20 9.28 -11.56
CA ILE A 227 6.84 10.13 -10.56
C ILE A 227 6.46 9.62 -9.18
N ILE A 228 7.47 9.36 -8.34
CA ILE A 228 7.29 9.21 -6.90
C ILE A 228 7.64 10.53 -6.24
N THR A 229 6.72 11.07 -5.45
CA THR A 229 6.90 12.32 -4.70
C THR A 229 6.74 12.07 -3.20
N ILE A 230 7.67 12.58 -2.39
CA ILE A 230 7.57 12.57 -0.92
C ILE A 230 7.37 13.99 -0.42
N VAL A 231 6.34 14.18 0.40
CA VAL A 231 6.04 15.49 0.99
C VAL A 231 5.80 15.40 2.49
N CYS A 232 6.43 16.30 3.25
CA CYS A 232 6.18 16.47 4.68
C CYS A 232 4.79 17.10 4.89
N ILE A 233 3.92 16.40 5.61
CA ILE A 233 2.53 16.80 5.81
C ILE A 233 2.45 18.02 6.72
N GLU A 234 3.28 18.11 7.76
CA GLU A 234 3.32 19.28 8.64
C GLU A 234 3.62 20.55 7.85
N THR A 235 4.63 20.51 6.97
CA THR A 235 4.97 21.65 6.10
C THR A 235 3.89 21.94 5.06
N LEU A 236 3.17 20.92 4.57
CA LEU A 236 2.03 21.10 3.67
C LEU A 236 0.88 21.83 4.37
N MET A 237 0.57 21.47 5.61
CA MET A 237 -0.55 22.02 6.37
C MET A 237 -0.36 23.49 6.77
N GLU A 238 0.87 23.99 6.77
CA GLU A 238 1.16 25.41 6.96
C GLU A 238 0.83 26.27 5.72
N ARG A 239 0.59 25.66 4.55
CA ARG A 239 0.29 26.39 3.31
C ARG A 239 -1.20 26.67 3.16
N ASP A 240 -1.55 27.84 2.64
CA ASP A 240 -2.94 28.29 2.45
C ASP A 240 -3.41 28.25 0.98
N LYS A 241 -2.67 27.58 0.11
CA LYS A 241 -2.96 27.51 -1.34
C LYS A 241 -2.94 26.06 -1.82
N GLU A 242 -3.58 25.83 -2.96
CA GLU A 242 -3.44 24.61 -3.75
C GLU A 242 -1.96 24.34 -4.08
N ILE A 243 -1.62 23.05 -4.14
CA ILE A 243 -0.24 22.58 -4.27
C ILE A 243 -0.17 21.65 -5.46
N LEU A 244 0.73 21.95 -6.38
CA LEU A 244 1.08 21.10 -7.50
C LEU A 244 2.17 20.12 -7.07
N VAL A 245 1.96 18.84 -7.34
CA VAL A 245 2.84 17.74 -6.93
C VAL A 245 3.69 17.30 -8.12
N GLY A 246 5.02 17.30 -7.96
CA GLY A 246 6.00 17.02 -9.02
C GLY A 246 6.59 18.27 -9.69
N ASP A 247 6.19 19.47 -9.25
CA ASP A 247 6.61 20.76 -9.83
C ASP A 247 8.12 21.00 -9.80
N ASN A 248 8.89 20.35 -8.92
CA ASN A 248 10.33 20.59 -8.84
C ASN A 248 11.11 19.97 -10.03
N LEU A 249 10.43 19.19 -10.87
CA LEU A 249 11.01 18.48 -12.01
C LEU A 249 10.60 19.08 -13.37
N CYS A 250 9.70 20.08 -13.39
CA CYS A 250 9.14 20.69 -14.61
C CYS A 250 9.59 22.14 -14.79
#